data_AF-A0A8T1G486-F1
#
_entry.id   AF-A0A8T1G486-F1
#
_cell.length_a   1.000
_cell.length_b   1.000
_cell.length_c   1.000
_cell.angle_alpha   90.00
_cell.angle_beta   90.00
_cell.angle_gamma   90.00
#
_symmetry.space_group_name_H-M   'P 1'
#
loop_
_entity.id
_entity.type
_entity.pdbx_description
1 polymer ?
#
loop_
_entity_poly.entity_id
_entity_poly.type
_entity_poly.pdbx_seq_one_letter_code
_entity_poly.pdbx_strand_id
1 'polypeptide(L)' 'MCGVYGGRFKVASKKNVSPLIYKLPMTKVDERFDMVSNGAVHYRVVFDN' A
#
# COMPACT_ATOMS: atom_id res chain seq x y z
N MET A 1 -8.75 -11.82 -21.53
CA MET A 1 -7.95 -10.61 -21.84
C MET A 1 -8.25 -9.55 -20.80
N CYS A 2 -7.27 -9.22 -19.95
CA CYS A 2 -7.43 -8.31 -18.81
C CYS A 2 -7.40 -6.85 -19.29
N GLY A 3 -8.54 -6.16 -19.21
CA GLY A 3 -8.69 -4.76 -19.62
C GLY A 3 -8.10 -3.79 -18.60
N VAL A 4 -7.07 -3.08 -19.04
CA VAL A 4 -6.37 -1.92 -18.48
C VAL A 4 -7.06 -1.19 -17.30
N TYR A 5 -6.51 -1.33 -16.09
CA TYR A 5 -6.85 -0.58 -14.86
C TYR A 5 -6.41 0.91 -14.89
N GLY A 6 -6.55 1.60 -16.03
CA GLY A 6 -6.12 3.01 -16.19
C GLY A 6 -7.02 4.05 -15.50
N GLY A 7 -8.25 3.67 -15.10
CA GLY A 7 -9.23 4.61 -14.55
C GLY A 7 -8.95 5.05 -13.11
N ARG A 8 -8.50 4.13 -12.24
CA ARG A 8 -8.36 4.41 -10.79
C ARG A 8 -7.20 5.36 -10.49
N PHE A 9 -6.07 5.25 -11.18
CA PHE A 9 -4.96 6.18 -11.06
C PHE A 9 -5.34 7.59 -11.53
N LYS A 10 -6.05 7.70 -12.65
CA LYS A 10 -6.49 8.99 -13.20
C LYS A 10 -7.48 9.70 -12.26
N VAL A 11 -8.35 8.95 -11.59
CA VAL A 11 -9.29 9.48 -10.59
C VAL A 11 -8.57 9.87 -9.30
N ALA A 12 -7.65 9.04 -8.80
CA ALA A 12 -6.87 9.33 -7.60
C ALA A 12 -6.00 10.58 -7.76
N SER A 13 -5.31 10.72 -8.90
CA SER A 13 -4.50 11.90 -9.22
C SER A 13 -5.35 13.18 -9.31
N LYS A 14 -6.51 13.14 -9.98
CA LYS A 14 -7.45 14.29 -10.06
C LYS A 14 -8.01 14.70 -8.69
N LYS A 15 -8.23 13.74 -7.80
CA LYS A 15 -8.75 13.97 -6.45
C LYS A 15 -7.65 14.18 -5.40
N ASN A 16 -6.38 14.24 -5.82
CA ASN A 16 -5.20 14.34 -4.94
C ASN A 16 -5.18 13.27 -3.83
N VAL A 17 -5.70 12.08 -4.12
CA VAL A 17 -5.73 10.97 -3.16
C VAL A 17 -4.37 10.29 -3.19
N SER A 18 -3.58 10.52 -2.16
CA SER A 18 -2.30 9.84 -1.93
C SER A 18 -2.45 8.86 -0.76
N PRO A 19 -2.04 7.59 -0.91
CA PRO A 19 -2.01 6.68 0.22
C PRO A 19 -0.96 7.14 1.24
N LEU A 20 -1.29 7.06 2.53
CA LEU A 20 -0.30 7.16 3.59
C LEU A 20 0.58 5.91 3.52
N ILE A 21 1.83 6.07 3.10
CA ILE A 21 2.77 4.97 2.90
C ILE A 21 3.76 4.94 4.06
N TYR A 22 3.80 3.81 4.77
CA TYR A 22 4.87 3.53 5.71
C TYR A 22 5.93 2.66 5.01
N LYS A 23 7.08 3.27 4.72
CA LYS A 23 8.21 2.58 4.10
C LYS A 23 9.03 1.85 5.16
N LEU A 24 9.31 0.58 4.92
CA LEU A 24 10.09 -0.26 5.82
C LEU A 24 11.08 -1.15 5.06
N PRO A 25 12.21 -1.51 5.69
CA PRO A 25 13.14 -2.46 5.10
C PRO A 25 12.51 -3.86 5.05
N MET A 26 12.83 -4.61 3.99
CA MET A 26 12.41 -6.00 3.78
C MET A 26 12.77 -6.95 4.94
N THR A 27 13.76 -6.59 5.78
CA THR A 27 14.19 -7.39 6.94
C THR A 27 13.15 -7.47 8.06
N LYS A 28 12.13 -6.62 8.06
CA LYS A 28 11.08 -6.56 9.10
C LYS A 28 9.69 -6.86 8.54
N VAL A 29 9.61 -7.66 7.48
CA VAL A 29 8.35 -8.02 6.83
C VAL A 29 7.48 -8.86 7.74
N ASP A 30 8.05 -9.87 8.39
CA ASP A 30 7.30 -10.86 9.17
C ASP A 30 6.54 -10.21 10.34
N GLU A 31 7.23 -9.38 11.14
CA GLU A 31 6.63 -8.64 12.25
C GLU A 31 5.44 -7.77 11.82
N ARG A 32 5.49 -7.23 10.59
CA ARG A 32 4.45 -6.34 10.07
C ARG A 32 3.35 -7.09 9.36
N PHE A 33 3.63 -8.24 8.77
CA PHE A 33 2.63 -9.12 8.20
C PHE A 33 1.65 -9.59 9.28
N ASP A 34 2.17 -9.93 10.46
CA ASP A 34 1.35 -10.25 11.63
C ASP A 34 0.52 -9.05 12.09
N MET A 35 1.08 -7.84 12.10
CA MET A 35 0.33 -6.63 12.46
C MET A 35 -0.77 -6.30 11.44
N VAL A 36 -0.55 -6.50 10.14
CA VAL A 36 -1.58 -6.31 9.09
C VAL A 36 -2.71 -7.32 9.29
N SER A 37 -2.35 -8.58 9.57
CA SER A 37 -3.32 -9.66 9.82
C SER A 37 -4.15 -9.40 11.08
N ASN A 38 -3.53 -8.84 12.13
CA ASN A 38 -4.20 -8.45 13.38
C ASN A 38 -4.95 -7.10 13.31
N GLY A 39 -4.96 -6.42 12.16
CA GLY A 39 -5.64 -5.13 11.99
C GLY A 39 -4.98 -3.96 12.74
N ALA A 40 -3.76 -4.14 13.25
CA ALA A 40 -3.02 -3.16 14.04
C ALA A 40 -2.21 -2.17 13.17
N VAL A 41 -2.40 -2.18 11.85
CA VAL A 41 -1.67 -1.33 10.91
C VAL A 41 -2.59 -0.31 10.28
N HIS A 42 -2.17 0.94 10.36
CA HIS A 42 -2.83 2.04 9.68
C HIS A 42 -2.45 2.09 8.19
N TYR A 43 -3.47 2.04 7.33
CA TYR A 43 -3.45 2.37 5.90
C TYR A 43 -2.66 1.44 4.96
N ARG A 44 -1.32 1.56 4.85
CA ARG A 44 -0.53 0.78 3.87
C ARG A 44 0.95 0.69 4.23
N VAL A 45 1.47 -0.54 4.32
CA VAL A 45 2.91 -0.82 4.43
C VAL A 45 3.48 -1.06 3.04
N VAL A 46 4.61 -0.43 2.74
CA VAL A 46 5.39 -0.69 1.52
C VAL A 46 6.78 -1.08 1.96
N PHE A 47 7.24 -2.24 1.49
CA PHE A 47 8.60 -2.68 1.73
C PHE A 47 9.49 -2.23 0.58
N ASP A 48 10.61 -1.61 0.94
CA ASP A 48 11.67 -1.17 0.02
C ASP A 48 12.88 -2.12 0.20
N ASN A 49 13.60 -2.38 -0.89
CA ASN A 49 14.72 -3.32 -0.94
C ASN A 49 16.06 -2.63 -0.73
#